data_AF-A0A226MDL6-F1
#
_entry.id   AF-A0A226MDL6-F1
#
_cell.length_a   1.000
_cell.length_b   1.000
_cell.length_c   1.000
_cell.angle_alpha   90.00
_cell.angle_beta   90.00
_cell.angle_gamma   90.00
#
_symmetry.space_group_name_H-M   'P 1'
#
loop_
_entity.id
_entity.type
_entity.pdbx_description
1 polymer ?
#
loop_
_entity_poly.entity_id
_entity_poly.type
_entity_poly.pdbx_seq_one_letter_code
_entity_poly.pdbx_strand_id
1 'polypeptide(L)'
;HCIVCGKTGASITCAQTGCGRSFHLPCASKGECVTQYFNEYRSFCWEHRPQQSVDAVPVQDTICIICMDPVGDSISYGTMVCPSCQCTWFHQACIQ
;
A
#
# COMPACT_ATOMS: atom_id res chain seq x y z
N HIS A 1 -3.20 13.24 -15.99
CA HIS A 1 -4.56 13.03 -15.44
C HIS A 1 -4.44 12.01 -14.30
N CYS A 2 -5.15 12.21 -13.19
CA CYS A 2 -5.14 11.30 -12.05
C CYS A 2 -6.06 10.10 -12.28
N ILE A 3 -5.53 8.89 -12.24
CA ILE A 3 -6.28 7.64 -12.41
C ILE A 3 -7.33 7.40 -11.31
N VAL A 4 -7.26 8.11 -10.18
CA VAL A 4 -8.16 7.92 -9.03
C VAL A 4 -9.31 8.93 -9.02
N CYS A 5 -9.01 10.21 -9.27
CA CYS A 5 -10.00 11.29 -9.11
C CYS A 5 -10.43 11.98 -10.42
N GLY A 6 -9.81 11.63 -11.55
CA GLY A 6 -10.16 12.22 -12.85
C GLY A 6 -9.55 13.60 -13.14
N LYS A 7 -8.95 14.26 -12.15
CA LYS A 7 -8.45 15.64 -12.31
C LYS A 7 -7.07 15.69 -12.95
N THR A 8 -6.75 16.82 -13.59
CA THR A 8 -5.41 17.12 -14.13
C THR A 8 -4.42 17.45 -12.99
N GLY A 9 -3.13 17.61 -13.32
CA GLY A 9 -2.09 17.97 -12.34
C GLY A 9 -1.59 16.85 -11.43
N ALA A 10 -1.89 15.59 -11.75
CA ALA A 10 -1.22 14.45 -11.09
C ALA A 10 0.27 14.46 -11.43
N SER A 11 1.12 14.50 -10.40
CA SER A 11 2.58 14.59 -10.52
C SER A 11 3.32 13.28 -10.28
N ILE A 12 2.67 12.27 -9.70
CA ILE A 12 3.28 10.97 -9.44
C ILE A 12 2.94 10.03 -10.58
N THR A 13 3.96 9.42 -11.20
CA THR A 13 3.81 8.42 -12.25
C THR A 13 4.29 7.06 -11.76
N CYS A 14 3.64 5.99 -12.19
CA CYS A 14 4.03 4.63 -11.87
C CYS A 14 5.46 4.34 -12.35
N ALA A 15 6.29 3.76 -11.51
CA ALA A 15 7.69 3.43 -11.79
C ALA A 15 7.87 2.18 -12.67
N GLN A 16 6.80 1.41 -12.91
CA GLN A 16 6.84 0.25 -13.80
C GLN A 16 7.07 0.71 -15.24
N THR A 17 8.09 0.14 -15.89
CA THR A 17 8.41 0.41 -17.29
C THR A 17 7.19 0.18 -18.18
N GLY A 18 6.85 1.17 -19.00
CA GLY A 18 5.70 1.13 -19.91
C GLY A 18 4.34 1.50 -19.26
N CYS A 19 4.27 1.73 -17.94
CA CYS A 19 3.04 2.15 -17.29
C CYS A 19 2.91 3.68 -17.27
N GLY A 20 1.98 4.24 -18.06
CA GLY A 20 1.70 5.68 -18.09
C GLY A 20 0.75 6.18 -16.99
N ARG A 21 0.35 5.32 -16.05
CA ARG A 21 -0.62 5.69 -15.00
C ARG A 21 -0.01 6.70 -14.04
N SER A 22 -0.75 7.78 -13.77
CA SER A 22 -0.33 8.83 -12.85
C SER A 22 -1.43 9.14 -11.83
N PHE A 23 -1.05 9.56 -10.62
CA PHE A 23 -1.96 9.87 -9.53
C PHE A 23 -1.48 11.08 -8.72
N HIS A 24 -2.39 11.75 -8.02
CA HIS A 24 -2.01 12.74 -7.01
C HIS A 24 -1.55 12.03 -5.75
N LEU A 25 -0.61 12.64 -5.02
CA LEU A 25 -0.19 12.12 -3.71
C LEU A 25 -1.38 11.92 -2.74
N PRO A 26 -2.31 12.88 -2.56
CA PRO A 26 -3.48 12.68 -1.72
C PRO A 26 -4.46 11.61 -2.22
N CYS A 27 -4.34 11.19 -3.49
CA CYS A 27 -5.16 10.13 -4.06
C CYS A 27 -4.53 8.75 -3.92
N ALA A 28 -3.26 8.63 -3.53
CA ALA A 28 -2.54 7.36 -3.52
C ALA A 28 -3.23 6.33 -2.64
N SER A 29 -3.57 6.71 -1.40
CA SER A 29 -4.23 5.82 -0.44
C SER A 29 -5.59 5.31 -0.93
N LYS A 30 -6.43 6.22 -1.44
CA LYS A 30 -7.75 5.88 -2.01
C LYS A 30 -7.63 5.00 -3.27
N GLY A 31 -6.57 5.18 -4.05
CA GLY A 31 -6.32 4.44 -5.28
C GLY A 31 -5.50 3.17 -5.09
N GLU A 32 -5.28 2.70 -3.87
CA GLU A 32 -4.40 1.57 -3.53
C GLU A 32 -3.01 1.66 -4.18
N CYS A 33 -2.52 2.87 -4.37
CA CYS A 33 -1.19 3.13 -4.91
C CYS A 33 -0.17 3.15 -3.78
N VAL A 34 1.06 2.74 -4.07
CA VAL A 34 2.15 2.71 -3.08
C VAL A 34 3.20 3.73 -3.44
N THR A 35 3.53 4.64 -2.52
CA THR A 35 4.66 5.57 -2.63
C THR A 35 5.74 5.15 -1.64
N GLN A 36 6.91 4.76 -2.12
CA GLN A 36 8.03 4.36 -1.27
C GLN A 36 8.85 5.61 -0.93
N TYR A 37 9.06 5.89 0.36
CA TYR A 37 9.85 7.03 0.83
C TYR A 37 11.31 6.67 1.12
N PHE A 38 11.81 5.64 0.45
CA PHE A 38 13.17 5.14 0.60
C PHE A 38 13.81 4.92 -0.78
N ASN A 39 15.14 4.86 -0.81
CA ASN A 39 15.94 4.70 -2.03
C ASN A 39 15.60 5.76 -3.09
N GLU A 40 15.11 5.34 -4.25
CA GLU A 40 14.81 6.19 -5.41
C GLU A 40 13.41 6.83 -5.37
N TYR A 41 12.72 6.76 -4.22
CA TYR A 41 11.39 7.35 -4.03
C TYR A 41 10.34 6.87 -5.05
N ARG A 42 10.40 5.57 -5.40
CA ARG A 42 9.54 4.97 -6.44
C ARG A 42 8.08 4.91 -5.99
N SER A 43 7.18 5.09 -6.96
CA SER A 43 5.74 5.03 -6.74
C SER A 43 5.08 4.08 -7.72
N PHE A 44 4.06 3.35 -7.31
CA PHE A 44 3.43 2.29 -8.08
C PHE A 44 1.91 2.42 -8.05
N CYS A 45 1.25 2.25 -9.21
CA CYS A 45 -0.20 2.17 -9.29
C CYS A 45 -0.73 0.88 -8.65
N TRP A 46 -2.05 0.77 -8.49
CA TRP A 46 -2.66 -0.41 -7.88
C TRP A 46 -2.26 -1.73 -8.55
N GLU A 47 -1.96 -1.73 -9.85
CA GLU A 47 -1.62 -2.95 -10.60
C GLU A 47 -0.14 -3.36 -10.42
N HIS A 48 0.75 -2.40 -10.24
CA HIS A 48 2.19 -2.65 -10.17
C HIS A 48 2.76 -2.42 -8.76
N ARG A 49 1.89 -2.21 -7.77
CA ARG A 49 2.32 -2.06 -6.38
C ARG A 49 3.01 -3.34 -5.91
N PRO A 50 4.05 -3.23 -5.06
CA PRO A 50 4.61 -4.40 -4.42
C PRO A 50 3.54 -5.08 -3.55
N GLN A 51 3.51 -6.40 -3.57
CA GLN A 51 2.68 -7.24 -2.72
C GLN A 51 3.59 -8.05 -1.79
N GLN A 52 3.14 -8.31 -0.55
CA GLN A 52 3.89 -9.19 0.33
C GLN A 52 3.76 -10.64 -0.15
N SER A 53 4.89 -11.28 -0.43
CA SER A 53 4.96 -12.69 -0.83
C SER A 53 5.17 -13.59 0.38
N VAL A 54 4.23 -13.55 1.34
CA VAL A 54 4.25 -14.37 2.55
C VAL A 54 2.89 -15.01 2.75
N ASP A 55 2.86 -16.27 3.17
CA ASP A 55 1.62 -17.04 3.35
C ASP A 55 1.04 -16.92 4.78
N ALA A 56 1.47 -15.92 5.53
CA ALA A 56 0.98 -15.67 6.88
C ALA A 56 -0.50 -15.27 6.84
N VAL A 57 -1.27 -15.75 7.81
CA VAL A 57 -2.69 -15.42 7.99
C VAL A 57 -2.87 -14.88 9.40
N PRO A 58 -3.57 -13.74 9.59
CA PRO A 58 -3.86 -13.23 10.92
C PRO A 58 -4.69 -14.25 11.69
N VAL A 59 -4.42 -14.39 12.99
CA VAL A 59 -5.32 -15.12 13.89
C VAL A 59 -6.61 -14.30 14.05
N GLN A 60 -7.73 -14.92 14.41
CA GLN A 60 -8.94 -14.19 14.77
C GLN A 60 -8.65 -13.07 15.79
N ASP A 61 -9.31 -11.93 15.59
CA ASP A 61 -9.18 -10.73 16.42
C ASP A 61 -7.75 -10.17 16.49
N THR A 62 -6.92 -10.46 15.49
CA THR A 62 -5.61 -9.80 15.35
C THR A 62 -5.80 -8.29 15.23
N ILE A 63 -5.04 -7.54 16.03
CA ILE A 63 -5.05 -6.09 16.04
C ILE A 63 -3.79 -5.51 15.40
N CYS A 64 -3.91 -4.31 14.83
CA CYS A 64 -2.78 -3.50 14.43
C CYS A 64 -2.09 -2.97 15.69
N ILE A 65 -0.82 -3.29 15.93
CA ILE A 65 -0.14 -2.89 17.17
C ILE A 65 0.10 -1.37 17.31
N ILE A 66 -0.15 -0.60 16.24
CA ILE A 66 0.05 0.86 16.20
C ILE A 66 -1.21 1.59 16.65
N CYS A 67 -2.38 1.25 16.09
CA CYS A 67 -3.65 1.91 16.42
C CYS A 67 -4.53 1.11 17.39
N MET A 68 -4.20 -0.15 17.65
CA MET A 68 -4.99 -1.10 18.46
C MET A 68 -6.36 -1.47 17.89
N ASP A 69 -6.65 -1.14 16.63
CA ASP A 69 -7.87 -1.56 15.92
C ASP A 69 -7.67 -2.91 15.18
N PRO A 70 -8.74 -3.68 14.93
CA PRO A 70 -8.66 -4.93 14.16
C PRO A 70 -8.08 -4.73 12.76
N VAL A 71 -7.22 -5.66 12.33
CA VAL A 71 -6.79 -5.74 10.92
C VAL A 71 -7.75 -6.57 10.08
N GLY A 72 -7.58 -6.57 8.75
CA GLY A 72 -8.34 -7.48 7.90
C GLY A 72 -7.89 -8.93 8.04
N ASP A 73 -8.73 -9.87 7.62
CA ASP A 73 -8.54 -11.31 7.84
C ASP A 73 -7.46 -11.95 6.93
N SER A 74 -6.84 -11.18 6.04
CA SER A 74 -5.85 -11.65 5.10
C SER A 74 -4.93 -10.52 4.64
N ILE A 75 -3.75 -10.90 4.14
CA ILE A 75 -2.82 -9.98 3.49
C ILE A 75 -3.52 -9.30 2.31
N SER A 76 -3.46 -7.97 2.29
CA SER A 76 -4.12 -7.14 1.30
C SER A 76 -3.38 -5.81 1.17
N TYR A 77 -3.90 -4.88 0.35
CA TYR A 77 -3.36 -3.52 0.35
C TYR A 77 -3.46 -2.86 1.74
N GLY A 78 -4.55 -3.12 2.46
CA GLY A 78 -4.80 -2.49 3.77
C GLY A 78 -4.17 -3.22 4.95
N THR A 79 -3.84 -4.50 4.81
CA THR A 79 -3.37 -5.36 5.91
C THR A 79 -2.02 -5.98 5.57
N MET A 80 -1.04 -5.74 6.43
CA MET A 80 0.33 -6.21 6.28
C MET A 80 0.82 -6.95 7.51
N VAL A 81 1.83 -7.82 7.30
CA VAL A 81 2.55 -8.52 8.35
C VAL A 81 4.02 -8.11 8.37
N CYS A 82 4.66 -8.13 9.53
CA CYS A 82 6.11 -7.95 9.61
C CYS A 82 6.82 -9.03 8.77
N PRO A 83 7.63 -8.66 7.75
CA PRO A 83 8.28 -9.64 6.89
C PRO A 83 9.34 -10.48 7.62
N SER A 84 9.84 -10.02 8.77
CA SER A 84 10.91 -10.68 9.51
C SER A 84 10.39 -11.74 10.50
N CYS A 85 9.40 -11.39 11.33
CA CYS A 85 8.87 -12.31 12.34
C CYS A 85 7.58 -13.02 11.90
N GLN A 86 6.88 -12.48 10.89
CA GLN A 86 5.62 -13.00 10.35
C GLN A 86 4.49 -13.20 11.38
N CYS A 87 4.59 -12.57 12.55
CA CYS A 87 3.61 -12.69 13.64
C CYS A 87 2.97 -11.36 14.06
N THR A 88 3.55 -10.22 13.65
CA THR A 88 3.04 -8.88 13.98
C THR A 88 2.34 -8.27 12.78
N TRP A 89 1.15 -7.70 12.99
CA TRP A 89 0.26 -7.23 11.95
C TRP A 89 -0.02 -5.73 12.05
N PHE A 90 -0.30 -5.10 10.90
CA PHE A 90 -0.43 -3.67 10.76
C PHE A 90 -1.44 -3.29 9.69
N HIS A 91 -2.10 -2.15 9.86
CA HIS A 91 -2.68 -1.47 8.70
C HIS A 91 -1.57 -0.80 7.89
N GLN A 92 -1.65 -0.87 6.57
CA GLN A 92 -0.75 -0.16 5.66
C GLN A 92 -0.67 1.33 5.97
N ALA A 93 -1.82 1.95 6.27
CA ALA A 93 -1.93 3.36 6.63
C ALA A 93 -1.34 3.72 8.00
N CYS A 94 -1.04 2.73 8.86
CA CYS A 94 -0.37 2.99 10.13
C CYS A 94 1.16 2.95 10.00
N ILE A 95 1.69 2.31 8.95
CA ILE A 95 3.13 2.24 8.66
C ILE A 95 3.59 3.39 7.73
N GLN A 96 2.72 3.83 6.82
CA GLN A 96 2.99 4.94 5.88
C GLN A 96 2.62 6.29 6.46
#